data_AF-A0A388NV38-F1
#
_entry.id   AF-A0A388NV38-F1
#
_cell.length_a   1.000
_cell.length_b   1.000
_cell.length_c   1.000
_cell.angle_alpha   90.00
_cell.angle_beta   90.00
_cell.angle_gamma   90.00
#
_symmetry.space_group_name_H-M   'P 1'
#
loop_
_entity.id
_entity.type
_entity.pdbx_description
1 polymer ?
#
loop_
_entity_poly.entity_id
_entity_poly.type
_entity_poly.pdbx_seq_one_letter_code
_entity_poly.pdbx_strand_id
1 'polypeptide(L)' 'MTYQYSRALIWVDDLTADRDPHAYDLCERHGARISAPSGWRLEDRRSRFQVATPNRLAG' A
#
# COMPACT_ATOMS: atom_id res chain seq x y z
N MET A 1 0.47 -4.42 -4.91
CA MET A 1 1.57 -5.13 -4.21
C MET A 1 2.59 -5.58 -5.23
N THR A 2 3.86 -5.31 -4.96
CA THR A 2 4.98 -5.58 -5.88
C THR A 2 6.15 -6.21 -5.14
N TYR A 3 6.90 -7.07 -5.83
CA TYR A 3 8.08 -7.75 -5.28
C TYR A 3 9.37 -7.13 -5.83
N GLN A 4 10.30 -6.82 -4.93
CA GLN A 4 11.66 -6.46 -5.26
C GLN A 4 12.58 -7.59 -4.76
N TYR A 5 12.90 -8.51 -5.66
CA TYR A 5 13.64 -9.73 -5.32
C TYR A 5 15.06 -9.45 -4.83
N SER A 6 15.76 -8.51 -5.46
CA SER A 6 17.17 -8.20 -5.17
C SER A 6 17.44 -7.76 -3.72
N ARG A 7 16.43 -7.22 -3.02
CA ARG A 7 16.51 -6.71 -1.65
C ARG A 7 15.60 -7.50 -0.70
N ALA A 8 14.99 -8.59 -1.17
CA ALA A 8 13.99 -9.36 -0.45
C ALA A 8 12.93 -8.43 0.18
N LEU A 9 12.28 -7.60 -0.66
CA LEU A 9 11.36 -6.56 -0.21
C LEU A 9 10.01 -6.68 -0.94
N ILE A 10 8.93 -6.51 -0.19
CA ILE A 10 7.56 -6.45 -0.69
C ILE A 10 7.01 -5.06 -0.40
N TRP A 11 6.39 -4.46 -1.40
CA TRP A 11 5.68 -3.19 -1.27
C TRP A 11 4.18 -3.40 -1.41
N VAL A 12 3.43 -2.79 -0.50
CA VAL A 12 1.96 -2.71 -0.60
C VAL A 12 1.58 -1.24 -0.78
N ASP A 13 0.75 -0.99 -1.79
CA ASP A 13 0.34 0.34 -2.22
C ASP A 13 -1.18 0.44 -2.25
N ASP A 14 -1.68 1.67 -2.33
CA ASP A 14 -3.10 1.93 -2.49
C ASP A 14 -3.66 1.23 -3.73
N LEU A 15 -4.90 0.76 -3.60
CA LEU A 15 -5.58 0.10 -4.69
C LEU A 15 -6.01 1.14 -5.73
N THR A 16 -5.53 0.98 -6.96
CA THR A 16 -5.84 1.87 -8.08
C THR A 16 -6.97 1.33 -8.95
N ALA A 17 -7.64 2.22 -9.69
CA ALA A 17 -8.68 1.82 -10.65
C ALA A 17 -8.07 1.17 -11.91
N ASP A 18 -6.87 1.58 -12.28
CA ASP A 18 -6.11 0.98 -13.37
C ASP A 18 -5.35 -0.26 -12.87
N ARG A 19 -5.30 -1.29 -13.71
CA ARG A 19 -4.67 -2.57 -13.39
C ARG A 19 -3.23 -2.58 -13.90
N ASP A 20 -2.28 -2.61 -12.97
CA ASP A 20 -0.86 -2.76 -13.30
C ASP A 20 -0.50 -4.25 -13.53
N PRO A 21 0.09 -4.63 -14.69
CA PRO A 21 0.45 -6.02 -14.98
C PRO A 21 1.56 -6.58 -14.09
N HIS A 22 2.30 -5.73 -13.40
CA HIS A 22 3.41 -6.07 -12.51
C HIS A 22 3.06 -5.93 -11.02
N ALA A 23 1.83 -5.56 -10.70
CA ALA A 23 1.35 -5.46 -9.32
C ALA A 23 0.13 -6.35 -9.07
N TYR A 24 0.01 -6.82 -7.84
CA TYR A 24 -1.20 -7.47 -7.36
C TYR A 24 -2.11 -6.47 -6.66
N ASP A 25 -3.37 -6.44 -7.07
CA ASP A 25 -4.41 -5.62 -6.46
C ASP A 25 -4.80 -6.19 -5.09
N LEU A 26 -4.55 -5.43 -4.03
CA LEU A 26 -4.92 -5.78 -2.67
C LEU A 26 -5.87 -4.72 -2.11
N CYS A 27 -7.11 -5.10 -1.78
CA CYS A 27 -7.99 -4.24 -1.01
C CYS A 27 -7.46 -4.08 0.43
N GLU A 28 -7.98 -3.08 1.16
CA GLU A 28 -7.56 -2.78 2.55
C GLU A 28 -7.47 -4.04 3.42
N ARG A 29 -8.53 -4.85 3.40
CA ARG A 29 -8.62 -6.08 4.19
C ARG A 29 -7.52 -7.10 3.85
N HIS A 30 -7.19 -7.25 2.57
CA HIS A 30 -6.17 -8.21 2.14
C HIS A 30 -4.77 -7.71 2.47
N GLY A 31 -4.47 -6.44 2.19
CA GLY A 31 -3.16 -5.92 2.55
C GLY A 31 -2.95 -5.79 4.06
N ALA A 32 -4.00 -5.59 4.87
CA ALA A 32 -3.87 -5.58 6.34
C ALA A 32 -3.55 -6.96 6.94
N ARG A 33 -3.77 -8.03 6.19
CA ARG A 33 -3.55 -9.42 6.62
C ARG A 33 -2.31 -10.05 6.01
N ILE A 34 -1.67 -9.37 5.06
CA ILE A 34 -0.51 -9.92 4.39
C ILE A 34 0.72 -9.85 5.30
N SER A 35 1.54 -10.89 5.21
CA SER A 35 2.82 -10.98 5.89
C SER A 35 3.92 -11.26 4.88
N ALA A 36 5.11 -10.72 5.11
CA ALA A 36 6.27 -11.06 4.29
C ALA A 36 6.71 -12.52 4.55
N PRO A 37 7.25 -13.21 3.53
CA PRO A 37 7.99 -14.46 3.71
C PRO A 37 9.19 -14.28 4.65
N SER A 38 9.68 -15.39 5.23
CA SER A 38 10.84 -15.37 6.12
C SER A 38 12.07 -14.73 5.45
N GLY A 39 12.68 -13.77 6.14
CA GLY A 39 13.84 -13.03 5.65
C GLY A 39 13.51 -11.89 4.66
N TRP A 40 12.24 -11.70 4.32
CA TRP A 40 11.79 -10.56 3.52
C TRP A 40 11.29 -9.42 4.39
N ARG A 41 11.42 -8.20 3.88
CA ARG A 41 10.83 -7.01 4.47
C ARG A 41 9.50 -6.71 3.77
N LEU A 42 8.50 -6.30 4.56
CA LEU A 42 7.22 -5.77 4.06
C LEU A 42 7.18 -4.28 4.36
N GLU A 43 7.02 -3.46 3.34
CA GLU A 43 6.71 -2.04 3.50
C GLU A 43 5.27 -1.81 3.09
N ASP A 44 4.43 -1.48 4.07
CA ASP A 44 3.08 -1.01 3.79
C ASP A 44 3.12 0.50 3.53
N ARG A 45 3.04 0.88 2.25
CA ARG A 45 3.08 2.26 1.77
C ARG A 45 1.69 2.90 1.80
N ARG A 46 0.67 2.16 2.24
CA ARG A 46 -0.71 2.63 2.40
C ARG A 46 -0.86 3.37 3.73
N SER A 47 -0.38 4.61 3.83
CA SER A 47 -0.75 5.53 4.91
C SER A 47 -0.18 6.95 4.71
N ARG A 48 -1.05 7.94 4.41
CA ARG A 48 -1.10 9.33 4.94
C ARG A 48 -1.87 10.36 4.09
N PHE A 49 -2.41 10.04 2.91
CA PHE A 49 -3.22 11.03 2.14
C PHE A 49 -4.67 11.21 2.64
N GLN A 50 -4.95 10.88 3.90
CA GLN A 50 -6.05 11.47 4.67
C GLN A 50 -5.49 12.44 5.72
N VAL A 51 -4.63 13.39 5.33
CA VAL A 51 -4.61 14.65 6.08
C VAL A 51 -5.92 15.32 5.72
N ALA A 52 -6.91 15.19 6.60
CA ALA A 52 -8.15 15.93 6.53
C ALA A 52 -7.80 17.41 6.28
N THR A 53 -8.26 17.96 5.17
CA THR A 53 -8.33 19.41 4.98
C THR A 53 -9.05 19.96 6.20
N PRO A 54 -8.43 20.78 7.07
CA PRO A 54 -9.18 21.43 8.12
C PRO A 54 -10.11 22.42 7.43
N ASN A 55 -11.39 22.06 7.34
CA ASN A 55 -12.43 22.99 6.93
C ASN A 55 -12.48 24.13 7.95
N ARG A 56 -12.13 25.34 7.52
CA ARG A 56 -12.54 26.66 8.03
C ARG A 56 -12.42 27.59 6.82
N LEU A 57 -13.46 28.30 6.40
CA LEU A 57 -14.01 29.42 7.15
C LEU A 57 -15.54 29.40 7.14
N ALA A 58 -16.10 29.42 8.35
CA ALA A 58 -17.41 29.96 8.63
C ALA A 58 -17.43 31.45 8.24
N GLY A 59 -18.55 31.89 7.65
CA GLY A 59 -18.85 33.31 7.44
C GLY A 59 -19.42 33.97 8.69
#